data_AF-A0A4Z0XXA2-F1
#
_entry.id   AF-A0A4Z0XXA2-F1
#
_cell.length_a   1.000
_cell.length_b   1.000
_cell.length_c   1.000
_cell.angle_alpha   90.00
_cell.angle_beta   90.00
_cell.angle_gamma   90.00
#
_symmetry.space_group_name_H-M   'P 1'
#
loop_
_entity.id
_entity.type
_entity.pdbx_description
1 polymer ?
#
loop_
_entity_poly.entity_id
_entity_poly.type
_entity_poly.pdbx_seq_one_letter_code
_entity_poly.pdbx_strand_id
1 'polypeptide(L)'
;MEEMSLGPNGGLVACFEFLLDNLDWLDEELGEGDEESLVVFDCPGQIELYSHIPVLPTLTKHLQQHHSFSLCASYLIESTFVVDRAKYFAGTLSAMSAMIMLEIPHINILSKMDLVKKQITKREMKRFVDPDPNLLLEDARKDTNEKFWKLNEKVVDLIEDFSMVSYLKLEAGDEDSVAAILSYIDDCLQWSEHQEPRMRDDDEGVRDEELEG
;
A
#
# COMPACT_ATOMS: atom_id res chain seq x y z
N MET A 1 -15.67 -14.15 -22.16
CA MET A 1 -15.86 -14.98 -20.94
C MET A 1 -16.49 -16.34 -21.25
N GLU A 2 -17.55 -16.43 -22.06
CA GLU A 2 -18.12 -17.74 -22.48
C GLU A 2 -17.17 -18.58 -23.37
N GLU A 3 -16.35 -17.95 -24.23
CA GLU A 3 -15.45 -18.68 -25.15
C GLU A 3 -14.31 -19.44 -24.46
N MET A 4 -13.85 -19.01 -23.27
CA MET A 4 -12.77 -19.67 -22.53
C MET A 4 -13.26 -20.54 -21.36
N SER A 5 -14.58 -20.60 -21.10
CA SER A 5 -15.18 -21.36 -19.98
C SER A 5 -14.58 -21.04 -18.60
N LEU A 6 -14.07 -19.81 -18.41
CA LEU A 6 -13.47 -19.38 -17.15
C LEU A 6 -14.53 -18.76 -16.24
N GLY A 7 -14.48 -19.11 -14.94
CA GLY A 7 -15.24 -18.42 -13.91
C GLY A 7 -14.68 -17.00 -13.65
N PRO A 8 -15.34 -16.18 -12.81
CA PRO A 8 -14.97 -14.77 -12.59
C PRO A 8 -13.50 -14.58 -12.18
N ASN A 9 -13.01 -15.37 -11.21
CA ASN A 9 -11.62 -15.28 -10.75
C ASN A 9 -10.63 -15.83 -11.79
N GLY A 10 -11.00 -16.89 -12.52
CA GLY A 10 -10.17 -17.43 -13.60
C GLY A 10 -10.04 -16.47 -14.78
N GLY A 11 -11.11 -15.71 -15.08
CA GLY A 11 -11.07 -14.64 -16.06
C GLY A 11 -10.14 -13.50 -15.66
N LEU A 12 -10.16 -13.10 -14.38
CA LEU A 12 -9.25 -12.07 -13.88
C LEU A 12 -7.78 -12.50 -13.95
N VAL A 13 -7.47 -13.73 -13.54
CA VAL A 13 -6.13 -14.29 -13.70
C VAL A 13 -5.68 -14.25 -15.16
N ALA A 14 -6.52 -14.73 -16.09
CA ALA A 14 -6.20 -14.72 -17.51
C ALA A 14 -6.00 -13.30 -18.07
N CYS A 15 -6.77 -12.31 -17.60
CA CYS A 15 -6.56 -10.91 -17.98
C CYS A 15 -5.20 -10.37 -17.54
N PHE A 16 -4.74 -10.73 -16.34
CA PHE A 16 -3.42 -10.32 -15.88
C PHE A 16 -2.28 -11.06 -16.55
N GLU A 17 -2.41 -12.35 -16.80
CA GLU A 17 -1.44 -13.10 -17.60
C GLU A 17 -1.30 -12.46 -18.99
N PHE A 18 -2.44 -12.14 -19.63
CA PHE A 18 -2.44 -11.44 -20.91
C PHE A 18 -1.80 -10.04 -20.83
N LEU A 19 -2.06 -9.28 -19.76
CA LEU A 19 -1.42 -7.98 -19.54
C LEU A 19 0.11 -8.11 -19.41
N LEU A 20 0.59 -9.09 -18.64
CA LEU A 20 2.02 -9.33 -18.45
C LEU A 20 2.72 -9.75 -19.74
N ASP A 21 2.03 -10.50 -20.60
CA ASP A 21 2.55 -10.88 -21.92
C ASP A 21 2.59 -9.69 -22.91
N ASN A 22 1.94 -8.57 -22.59
CA ASN A 22 1.81 -7.40 -23.47
C ASN A 22 2.11 -6.08 -22.72
N LEU A 23 3.14 -6.06 -21.88
CA LEU A 23 3.53 -4.85 -21.13
C LEU A 23 3.98 -3.70 -22.05
N ASP A 24 4.48 -3.99 -23.25
CA ASP A 24 4.83 -2.97 -24.25
C ASP A 24 3.63 -2.06 -24.59
N TRP A 25 2.42 -2.62 -24.64
CA TRP A 25 1.20 -1.83 -24.84
C TRP A 25 0.94 -0.88 -23.67
N LEU A 26 1.16 -1.34 -22.44
CA LEU A 26 1.00 -0.50 -21.25
C LEU A 26 2.02 0.66 -21.28
N ASP A 27 3.24 0.39 -21.73
CA ASP A 27 4.28 1.41 -21.86
C ASP A 27 3.92 2.49 -22.87
N GLU A 28 3.34 2.10 -24.02
CA GLU A 28 2.85 3.03 -25.03
C GLU A 28 1.71 3.92 -24.52
N GLU A 29 0.78 3.34 -23.75
CA GLU A 29 -0.38 4.09 -23.21
C GLU A 29 0.00 5.00 -22.03
N LEU A 30 0.96 4.59 -21.19
CA LEU A 30 1.50 5.45 -20.14
C LEU A 30 2.32 6.60 -20.72
N GLY A 31 2.97 6.38 -21.88
CA GLY A 31 3.77 7.37 -22.57
C GLY A 31 5.02 7.80 -21.80
N GLU A 32 5.65 8.90 -22.23
CA GLU A 32 6.68 9.55 -21.43
C GLU A 32 5.97 10.26 -20.26
N GLY A 33 6.09 9.66 -19.07
CA GLY A 33 5.47 10.20 -17.85
C GLY A 33 5.86 11.65 -17.61
N ASP A 34 4.87 12.46 -17.24
CA ASP A 34 5.08 13.84 -16.81
C ASP A 34 5.51 13.85 -15.34
N GLU A 35 6.68 14.44 -15.04
CA GLU A 35 7.22 14.57 -13.67
C GLU A 35 6.28 15.38 -12.74
N GLU A 36 5.24 16.02 -13.29
CA GLU A 36 4.23 16.78 -12.55
C GLU A 36 2.87 16.06 -12.38
N SER A 37 2.74 14.82 -12.86
CA SER A 37 1.50 14.04 -12.79
C SER A 37 1.51 12.87 -11.79
N LEU A 38 0.42 12.73 -11.03
CA LEU A 38 0.15 11.55 -10.18
C LEU A 38 -0.70 10.53 -10.95
N VAL A 39 -0.19 9.31 -11.10
CA VAL A 39 -0.91 8.19 -11.73
C VAL A 39 -1.48 7.27 -10.67
N VAL A 40 -2.79 6.99 -10.74
CA VAL A 40 -3.49 6.10 -9.80
C VAL A 40 -3.87 4.81 -10.51
N PHE A 41 -3.32 3.69 -10.03
CA PHE A 41 -3.66 2.35 -10.51
C PHE A 41 -4.73 1.73 -9.60
N ASP A 42 -5.93 1.52 -10.14
CA ASP A 42 -6.98 0.78 -9.42
C ASP A 42 -6.76 -0.73 -9.59
N CYS A 43 -6.39 -1.40 -8.50
CA CYS A 43 -6.13 -2.82 -8.49
C CYS A 43 -7.41 -3.60 -8.11
N PRO A 44 -7.68 -4.75 -8.74
CA PRO A 44 -8.81 -5.59 -8.34
C PRO A 44 -8.67 -6.04 -6.87
N GLY A 45 -9.80 -6.05 -6.16
CA GLY A 45 -9.85 -6.37 -4.73
C GLY A 45 -9.75 -7.85 -4.36
N GLN A 46 -9.30 -8.71 -5.27
CA GLN A 46 -9.22 -10.16 -5.04
C GLN A 46 -7.85 -10.54 -4.48
N ILE A 47 -7.84 -11.16 -3.29
CA ILE A 47 -6.60 -11.48 -2.57
C ILE A 47 -5.71 -12.48 -3.33
N GLU A 48 -6.28 -13.28 -4.21
CA GLU A 48 -5.57 -14.32 -4.98
C GLU A 48 -4.55 -13.74 -5.97
N LEU A 49 -4.77 -12.50 -6.43
CA LEU A 49 -3.85 -11.77 -7.32
C LEU A 49 -2.57 -11.34 -6.63
N TYR A 50 -2.61 -11.29 -5.30
CA TYR A 50 -1.45 -11.05 -4.46
C TYR A 50 -0.89 -12.44 -4.10
N SER A 51 -1.67 -13.34 -3.51
CA SER A 51 -1.10 -14.54 -2.87
C SER A 51 -0.51 -15.63 -3.79
N HIS A 52 -0.99 -15.81 -5.03
CA HIS A 52 -0.68 -17.03 -5.81
C HIS A 52 0.05 -16.81 -7.14
N ILE A 53 -0.07 -15.62 -7.73
CA ILE A 53 0.54 -15.31 -9.03
C ILE A 53 1.30 -14.00 -8.87
N PRO A 54 2.60 -13.94 -9.20
CA PRO A 54 3.44 -12.77 -8.97
C PRO A 54 3.17 -11.65 -10.00
N VAL A 55 1.90 -11.39 -10.29
CA VAL A 55 1.46 -10.39 -11.29
C VAL A 55 1.87 -9.00 -10.84
N LEU A 56 1.39 -8.57 -9.68
CA LEU A 56 1.64 -7.23 -9.18
C LEU A 56 3.12 -6.96 -8.87
N PRO A 57 3.90 -7.91 -8.30
CA PRO A 57 5.35 -7.75 -8.17
C PRO A 57 6.06 -7.59 -9.52
N THR A 58 5.59 -8.28 -10.56
CA THR A 58 6.17 -8.16 -11.91
C THR A 58 5.83 -6.79 -12.52
N LEU A 59 4.57 -6.37 -12.40
CA LEU A 59 4.10 -5.08 -12.89
C LEU A 59 4.79 -3.90 -12.18
N THR A 60 4.92 -3.95 -10.86
CA THR A 60 5.61 -2.91 -10.08
C THR A 60 7.08 -2.81 -10.46
N LYS A 61 7.79 -3.95 -10.61
CA LYS A 61 9.18 -3.96 -11.09
C LYS A 61 9.32 -3.40 -12.50
N HIS A 62 8.40 -3.75 -13.40
CA HIS A 62 8.37 -3.20 -14.76
C HIS A 62 8.20 -1.67 -14.75
N LEU A 63 7.20 -1.17 -14.03
CA LEU A 63 6.92 0.27 -13.91
C LEU A 63 8.10 1.06 -13.31
N GLN A 64 8.77 0.52 -12.29
CA GLN A 64 9.95 1.15 -11.70
C GLN A 64 11.15 1.17 -12.66
N GLN A 65 11.36 0.11 -13.43
CA GLN A 65 12.54 -0.03 -14.30
C GLN A 65 12.40 0.69 -15.63
N HIS A 66 11.21 0.68 -16.23
CA HIS A 66 10.98 1.19 -17.58
C HIS A 66 10.49 2.65 -17.61
N HIS A 67 9.77 3.09 -16.58
CA HIS A 67 9.16 4.42 -16.52
C HIS A 67 9.65 5.29 -15.36
N SER A 68 10.61 4.80 -14.57
CA SER A 68 11.15 5.50 -13.40
C SER A 68 10.07 5.96 -12.40
N PHE A 69 8.94 5.26 -12.30
CA PHE A 69 7.91 5.60 -11.33
C PHE A 69 8.41 5.40 -9.90
N SER A 70 8.27 6.43 -9.08
CA SER A 70 8.17 6.25 -7.62
C SER A 70 6.80 5.65 -7.32
N LEU A 71 6.76 4.46 -6.73
CA LEU A 71 5.52 3.74 -6.45
C LEU A 71 5.25 3.67 -4.95
N CYS A 72 4.00 3.85 -4.57
CA CYS A 72 3.50 3.63 -3.21
C CYS A 72 2.19 2.84 -3.29
N ALA A 73 2.08 1.77 -2.51
CA ALA A 73 0.85 0.99 -2.38
C ALA A 73 -0.06 1.62 -1.31
N SER A 74 -1.32 1.87 -1.64
CA SER A 74 -2.35 2.26 -0.67
C SER A 74 -3.29 1.07 -0.43
N TYR A 75 -3.22 0.45 0.74
CA TYR A 75 -4.01 -0.72 1.08
C TYR A 75 -5.19 -0.38 1.97
N LEU A 76 -6.38 -0.54 1.40
CA LEU A 76 -7.64 -0.17 2.04
C LEU A 76 -8.24 -1.39 2.76
N ILE A 77 -8.37 -1.30 4.07
CA ILE A 77 -9.16 -2.21 4.90
C ILE A 77 -10.47 -1.50 5.27
N GLU A 78 -11.58 -2.21 5.26
CA GLU A 78 -12.86 -1.63 5.70
C GLU A 78 -12.88 -1.45 7.22
N SER A 79 -13.32 -0.29 7.71
CA SER A 79 -13.37 0.01 9.15
C SER A 79 -14.21 -1.00 9.96
N THR A 80 -15.18 -1.67 9.35
CA THR A 80 -15.99 -2.71 10.02
C THR A 80 -15.16 -3.87 10.53
N PHE A 81 -13.94 -4.07 10.02
CA PHE A 81 -13.00 -5.08 10.52
C PHE A 81 -12.55 -4.77 11.94
N VAL A 82 -12.50 -3.50 12.37
CA VAL A 82 -12.11 -3.16 13.75
C VAL A 82 -13.18 -3.52 14.79
N VAL A 83 -14.40 -3.84 14.36
CA VAL A 83 -15.49 -4.29 15.25
C VAL A 83 -15.23 -5.70 15.77
N ASP A 84 -14.56 -6.53 14.97
CA ASP A 84 -14.22 -7.91 15.30
C ASP A 84 -12.70 -8.06 15.28
N ARG A 85 -12.09 -8.24 16.45
CA ARG A 85 -10.64 -8.32 16.59
C ARG A 85 -10.04 -9.44 15.74
N ALA A 86 -10.71 -10.58 15.59
CA ALA A 86 -10.19 -11.66 14.75
C ALA A 86 -10.12 -11.24 13.27
N LYS A 87 -11.13 -10.50 12.79
CA LYS A 87 -11.13 -9.93 11.43
C LYS A 87 -10.06 -8.85 11.28
N TYR A 88 -9.90 -7.98 12.28
CA TYR A 88 -8.85 -6.97 12.28
C TYR A 88 -7.45 -7.61 12.15
N PHE A 89 -7.14 -8.60 12.99
CA PHE A 89 -5.84 -9.29 12.91
C PHE A 89 -5.66 -10.06 11.60
N ALA A 90 -6.70 -10.69 11.06
CA ALA A 90 -6.65 -11.30 9.74
C ALA A 90 -6.37 -10.27 8.62
N GLY A 91 -7.00 -9.10 8.70
CA GLY A 91 -6.77 -7.99 7.78
C GLY A 91 -5.35 -7.45 7.86
N THR A 92 -4.81 -7.27 9.07
CA THR A 92 -3.42 -6.84 9.28
C THR A 92 -2.42 -7.86 8.73
N LEU A 93 -2.62 -9.16 8.97
CA LEU A 93 -1.76 -10.20 8.39
C LEU A 93 -1.82 -10.22 6.85
N SER A 94 -3.01 -9.98 6.29
CA SER A 94 -3.19 -9.86 4.84
C SER A 94 -2.45 -8.65 4.27
N ALA A 95 -2.55 -7.48 4.94
CA ALA A 95 -1.79 -6.28 4.57
C ALA A 95 -0.28 -6.53 4.62
N MET A 96 0.21 -7.15 5.69
CA MET A 96 1.63 -7.52 5.82
C MET A 96 2.08 -8.47 4.71
N SER A 97 1.26 -9.44 4.33
CA SER A 97 1.56 -10.33 3.21
C SER A 97 1.68 -9.56 1.89
N ALA A 98 0.82 -8.57 1.66
CA ALA A 98 0.89 -7.72 0.47
C ALA A 98 2.16 -6.85 0.45
N MET A 99 2.55 -6.28 1.61
CA MET A 99 3.79 -5.51 1.75
C MET A 99 5.03 -6.30 1.37
N ILE A 100 5.18 -7.49 1.95
CA ILE A 100 6.35 -8.36 1.73
C ILE A 100 6.46 -8.74 0.25
N MET A 101 5.33 -8.90 -0.40
CA MET A 101 5.27 -9.36 -1.78
C MET A 101 5.47 -8.24 -2.80
N LEU A 102 4.92 -7.06 -2.55
CA LEU A 102 5.06 -5.91 -3.45
C LEU A 102 6.43 -5.24 -3.32
N GLU A 103 7.08 -5.33 -2.15
CA GLU A 103 8.42 -4.77 -1.91
C GLU A 103 8.54 -3.25 -2.16
N ILE A 104 7.43 -2.50 -2.01
CA ILE A 104 7.38 -1.03 -2.18
C ILE A 104 6.82 -0.36 -0.91
N PRO A 105 7.03 0.96 -0.72
CA PRO A 105 6.37 1.73 0.33
C PRO A 105 4.86 1.46 0.36
N HIS A 106 4.30 1.24 1.55
CA HIS A 106 2.94 0.75 1.69
C HIS A 106 2.20 1.47 2.82
N ILE A 107 1.16 2.21 2.46
CA ILE A 107 0.31 2.96 3.37
C ILE A 107 -0.95 2.13 3.63
N ASN A 108 -1.35 2.03 4.89
CA ASN A 108 -2.50 1.23 5.28
C ASN A 108 -3.60 2.15 5.74
N ILE A 109 -4.80 1.90 5.24
CA ILE A 109 -5.90 2.84 5.32
C ILE A 109 -7.14 2.11 5.81
N LEU A 110 -7.72 2.58 6.92
CA LEU A 110 -9.06 2.21 7.35
C LEU A 110 -10.08 3.07 6.60
N SER A 111 -10.74 2.47 5.62
CA SER A 111 -11.77 3.08 4.79
C SER A 111 -13.17 3.00 5.43
N LYS A 112 -14.11 3.82 4.94
CA LYS A 112 -15.52 3.84 5.38
C LYS A 112 -15.67 4.08 6.89
N MET A 113 -14.90 5.02 7.43
CA MET A 113 -14.88 5.30 8.86
C MET A 113 -16.24 5.75 9.41
N ASP A 114 -17.10 6.29 8.55
CA ASP A 114 -18.50 6.66 8.84
C ASP A 114 -19.33 5.51 9.40
N LEU A 115 -19.06 4.26 8.99
CA LEU A 115 -19.81 3.07 9.43
C LEU A 115 -19.59 2.71 10.90
N VAL A 116 -18.43 3.03 11.47
CA VAL A 116 -18.03 2.62 12.83
C VAL A 116 -18.07 3.75 13.85
N LYS A 117 -18.35 5.01 13.44
CA LYS A 117 -18.37 6.21 14.31
C LYS A 117 -19.24 6.06 15.57
N LYS A 118 -20.28 5.24 15.53
CA LYS A 118 -21.23 5.03 16.65
C LYS A 118 -21.03 3.71 17.40
N GLN A 119 -20.17 2.83 16.89
CA GLN A 119 -20.00 1.48 17.42
C GLN A 119 -18.80 1.37 18.36
N ILE A 120 -17.77 2.20 18.14
CA ILE A 120 -16.48 2.10 18.84
C ILE A 120 -16.15 3.44 19.48
N THR A 121 -15.62 3.41 20.71
CA THR A 121 -15.20 4.64 21.39
C THR A 121 -13.91 5.20 20.76
N LYS A 122 -13.70 6.52 20.85
CA LYS A 122 -12.46 7.15 20.35
C LYS A 122 -11.18 6.54 20.95
N ARG A 123 -11.26 6.05 22.19
CA ARG A 123 -10.14 5.40 22.88
C ARG A 123 -9.83 4.02 22.27
N GLU A 124 -10.85 3.21 22.03
CA GLU A 124 -10.68 1.91 21.38
C GLU A 124 -10.18 2.07 19.95
N MET A 125 -10.73 3.03 19.20
CA MET A 125 -10.29 3.33 17.84
C MET A 125 -8.79 3.64 17.78
N LYS A 126 -8.24 4.35 18.78
CA LYS A 126 -6.81 4.63 18.85
C LYS A 126 -5.97 3.36 18.92
N ARG A 127 -6.44 2.31 19.60
CA ARG A 127 -5.74 1.01 19.71
C ARG A 127 -5.78 0.17 18.43
N PHE A 128 -6.60 0.54 17.45
CA PHE A 128 -6.68 -0.11 16.14
C PHE A 128 -5.96 0.68 15.05
N VAL A 129 -5.92 2.02 15.20
CA VAL A 129 -5.16 2.92 14.34
C VAL A 129 -3.66 2.77 14.58
N ASP A 130 -3.29 2.74 15.85
CA ASP A 130 -1.97 2.36 16.33
C ASP A 130 -2.19 0.98 16.97
N PRO A 131 -1.97 -0.11 16.21
CA PRO A 131 -2.30 -1.46 16.67
C PRO A 131 -1.71 -1.68 18.06
N ASP A 132 -2.46 -2.27 18.98
CA ASP A 132 -1.88 -2.80 20.22
C ASP A 132 -1.90 -4.33 20.09
N PRO A 133 -0.77 -5.00 19.81
CA PRO A 133 -0.73 -6.44 19.54
C PRO A 133 -1.27 -7.24 20.72
N ASN A 134 -1.13 -6.70 21.95
CA ASN A 134 -1.67 -7.31 23.15
C ASN A 134 -3.21 -7.42 23.16
N LEU A 135 -3.93 -6.70 22.28
CA LEU A 135 -5.37 -6.85 22.09
C LEU A 135 -5.77 -8.29 21.74
N LEU A 136 -4.93 -9.01 20.97
CA LEU A 136 -5.19 -10.41 20.62
C LEU A 136 -5.09 -11.32 21.84
N LEU A 137 -4.13 -11.01 22.72
CA LEU A 137 -3.86 -11.77 23.94
C LEU A 137 -4.91 -11.50 25.04
N GLU A 138 -5.48 -10.30 25.11
CA GLU A 138 -6.55 -9.97 26.07
C GLU A 138 -7.79 -10.85 25.86
N ASP A 139 -8.18 -11.11 24.61
CA ASP A 139 -9.36 -11.94 24.29
C ASP A 139 -9.07 -13.43 24.34
N ALA A 140 -7.87 -13.85 23.91
CA ALA A 140 -7.50 -15.25 23.87
C ALA A 140 -7.44 -15.92 25.26
N ARG A 141 -7.33 -15.14 26.35
CA ARG A 141 -7.31 -15.66 27.72
C ARG A 141 -8.66 -16.21 28.22
N LYS A 142 -9.78 -15.81 27.62
CA LYS A 142 -11.12 -16.16 28.15
C LYS A 142 -11.68 -17.49 27.62
N ASP A 143 -11.39 -17.87 26.37
CA ASP A 143 -12.13 -18.95 25.69
C ASP A 143 -11.28 -19.92 24.83
N THR A 144 -9.94 -19.79 24.77
CA THR A 144 -9.12 -20.54 23.80
C THR A 144 -8.26 -21.65 24.41
N ASN A 145 -8.12 -22.77 23.68
CA ASN A 145 -7.21 -23.88 24.00
C ASN A 145 -5.74 -23.40 24.07
N GLU A 146 -4.92 -24.00 24.93
CA GLU A 146 -3.50 -23.67 25.17
C GLU A 146 -2.64 -23.65 23.88
N LYS A 147 -3.02 -24.43 22.86
CA LYS A 147 -2.36 -24.39 21.53
C LYS A 147 -2.65 -23.09 20.75
N PHE A 148 -3.88 -22.59 20.79
CA PHE A 148 -4.26 -21.33 20.14
C PHE A 148 -3.64 -20.13 20.85
N TRP A 149 -3.45 -20.23 22.17
CA TRP A 149 -2.72 -19.22 22.94
C TRP A 149 -1.30 -19.01 22.40
N LYS A 150 -0.53 -20.10 22.24
CA LYS A 150 0.85 -20.02 21.71
C LYS A 150 0.90 -19.51 20.27
N LEU A 151 -0.11 -19.84 19.45
CA LEU A 151 -0.21 -19.31 18.10
C LEU A 151 -0.44 -17.79 18.12
N ASN A 152 -1.37 -17.33 18.94
CA ASN A 152 -1.69 -15.91 19.05
C ASN A 152 -0.51 -15.09 19.59
N GLU A 153 0.25 -15.64 20.54
CA GLU A 153 1.52 -15.06 21.00
C GLU A 153 2.51 -14.87 19.84
N LYS A 154 2.67 -15.88 18.98
CA LYS A 154 3.57 -15.76 17.81
C LYS A 154 3.06 -14.82 16.73
N VAL A 155 1.75 -14.70 16.56
CA VAL A 155 1.15 -13.70 15.66
C VAL A 155 1.41 -12.29 16.19
N VAL A 156 1.33 -12.09 17.50
CA VAL A 156 1.67 -10.81 18.14
C VAL A 156 3.13 -10.46 17.96
N ASP A 157 4.04 -11.39 18.25
CA ASP A 157 5.49 -11.20 18.02
C ASP A 157 5.76 -10.77 16.57
N LEU A 158 5.12 -11.43 15.59
CA LEU A 158 5.27 -11.09 14.17
C LEU A 158 4.79 -9.67 13.85
N ILE A 159 3.67 -9.22 14.43
CA ILE A 159 3.14 -7.87 14.18
C ILE A 159 4.03 -6.80 14.83
N GLU A 160 4.62 -7.10 16.00
CA GLU A 160 5.58 -6.22 16.67
C GLU A 160 6.89 -6.10 15.87
N ASP A 161 7.42 -7.22 15.36
CA ASP A 161 8.68 -7.26 14.60
C ASP A 161 8.61 -6.40 13.32
N PHE A 162 7.46 -6.37 12.65
CA PHE A 162 7.25 -5.54 11.45
C PHE A 162 6.97 -4.06 11.77
N SER A 163 7.18 -3.62 13.03
CA SER A 163 7.01 -2.23 13.48
C SER A 163 5.68 -1.64 13.02
N MET A 164 4.60 -2.27 13.47
CA MET A 164 3.20 -1.84 13.35
C MET A 164 2.91 -0.77 12.30
N VAL A 165 2.49 -1.31 11.17
CA VAL A 165 1.53 -0.74 10.24
C VAL A 165 0.52 0.17 10.95
N SER A 166 0.80 1.47 11.01
CA SER A 166 -0.18 2.45 11.44
C SER A 166 -1.24 2.59 10.36
N TYR A 167 -2.50 2.68 10.76
CA TYR A 167 -3.58 2.92 9.82
C TYR A 167 -3.95 4.39 9.75
N LEU A 168 -3.97 4.95 8.54
CA LEU A 168 -4.64 6.22 8.30
C LEU A 168 -6.15 6.00 8.24
N LYS A 169 -6.92 7.01 8.65
CA LYS A 169 -8.38 6.95 8.60
C LYS A 169 -8.85 7.67 7.34
N LEU A 170 -9.65 7.00 6.54
CA LEU A 170 -10.26 7.56 5.34
C LEU A 170 -11.78 7.64 5.49
N GLU A 171 -12.29 8.86 5.35
CA GLU A 171 -13.69 9.13 5.07
C GLU A 171 -13.81 9.84 3.72
N ALA A 172 -14.29 9.14 2.71
CA ALA A 172 -14.29 9.65 1.32
C ALA A 172 -15.16 10.91 1.12
N GLY A 173 -16.11 11.17 2.02
CA GLY A 173 -16.92 12.39 2.00
C GLY A 173 -16.30 13.57 2.74
N ASP A 174 -15.14 13.39 3.36
CA ASP A 174 -14.42 14.42 4.12
C ASP A 174 -13.13 14.82 3.39
N GLU A 175 -13.12 16.02 2.81
CA GLU A 175 -11.99 16.54 2.03
C GLU A 175 -10.71 16.62 2.86
N ASP A 176 -10.81 16.96 4.16
CA ASP A 176 -9.67 17.04 5.06
C ASP A 176 -9.03 15.65 5.28
N SER A 177 -9.87 14.61 5.36
CA SER A 177 -9.42 13.22 5.50
C SER A 177 -8.68 12.73 4.25
N VAL A 178 -9.18 13.10 3.06
CA VAL A 178 -8.56 12.74 1.79
C VAL A 178 -7.24 13.51 1.62
N ALA A 179 -7.23 14.82 1.89
CA ALA A 179 -6.03 15.65 1.80
C ALA A 179 -4.92 15.16 2.74
N ALA A 180 -5.26 14.72 3.94
CA ALA A 180 -4.30 14.12 4.85
C ALA A 180 -3.64 12.87 4.24
N ILE A 181 -4.41 11.97 3.64
CA ILE A 181 -3.88 10.75 3.01
C ILE A 181 -3.00 11.08 1.80
N LEU A 182 -3.41 12.04 0.98
CA LEU A 182 -2.59 12.51 -0.14
C LEU A 182 -1.24 13.04 0.34
N SER A 183 -1.21 13.82 1.43
CA SER A 183 0.05 14.29 2.02
C SER A 183 0.98 13.13 2.43
N TYR A 184 0.45 12.05 3.00
CA TYR A 184 1.27 10.87 3.32
C TYR A 184 1.75 10.13 2.07
N ILE A 185 0.94 10.08 1.02
CA ILE A 185 1.33 9.50 -0.28
C ILE A 185 2.46 10.34 -0.88
N ASP A 186 2.32 11.66 -0.91
CA ASP A 186 3.33 12.59 -1.43
C ASP A 186 4.66 12.44 -0.68
N ASP A 187 4.62 12.32 0.65
CA ASP A 187 5.79 12.07 1.49
C ASP A 187 6.45 10.71 1.14
N CYS A 188 5.65 9.66 0.92
CA CYS A 188 6.17 8.33 0.56
C CYS A 188 6.76 8.29 -0.85
N LEU A 189 6.21 9.09 -1.77
CA LEU A 189 6.70 9.23 -3.14
C LEU A 189 7.88 10.22 -3.25
N GLN A 190 8.20 10.94 -2.17
CA GLN A 190 9.14 12.07 -2.15
C GLN A 190 8.81 13.12 -3.23
N TRP A 191 7.52 13.32 -3.50
CA TRP A 191 7.03 14.17 -4.58
C TRP A 191 7.55 15.60 -4.47
N SER A 192 7.54 16.14 -3.25
CA SER A 192 7.98 17.49 -2.93
C SER A 192 9.48 17.72 -3.10
N GLU A 193 10.32 16.69 -2.94
CA GLU A 193 11.77 16.78 -3.17
C GLU A 193 12.10 16.75 -4.68
N HIS A 194 11.30 16.06 -5.50
CA HIS A 194 11.47 16.03 -6.95
C HIS A 194 11.11 17.37 -7.62
N GLN A 195 10.27 18.17 -6.94
CA GLN A 195 9.87 19.51 -7.38
C GLN A 195 10.88 20.61 -6.98
N GLU A 196 11.90 20.31 -6.16
CA GLU A 196 12.94 21.29 -5.85
C GLU A 196 13.76 21.60 -7.11
N PRO A 197 13.99 22.89 -7.44
CA PRO A 197 14.77 23.25 -8.60
C PRO A 197 16.18 22.68 -8.45
N ARG A 198 16.55 21.74 -9.34
CA ARG A 198 17.91 21.21 -9.40
C ARG A 198 18.87 22.39 -9.52
N MET A 199 19.79 22.52 -8.55
CA MET A 199 20.84 23.53 -8.65
C MET A 199 21.56 23.30 -9.97
N ARG A 200 21.54 24.30 -10.85
CA ARG A 200 22.32 24.29 -12.08
C ARG A 200 23.77 24.11 -11.65
N ASP A 201 24.42 23.05 -12.10
CA ASP A 201 25.86 22.89 -11.90
C ASP A 201 26.55 24.10 -12.55
N ASP A 202 26.93 25.08 -11.73
CA ASP A 202 27.78 26.21 -12.12
C ASP A 202 29.21 25.70 -12.27
N ASP A 203 29.43 24.79 -13.23
CA ASP A 203 30.75 24.36 -13.68
C ASP A 203 31.06 24.93 -15.08
N GLU A 204 30.56 26.15 -15.35
CA GLU A 204 31.03 26.97 -16.47
C GLU A 204 32.26 27.77 -16.06
N GLY A 205 33.42 27.13 -16.22
CA GLY A 205 34.65 27.77 -16.70
C GLY A 205 35.21 28.90 -15.84
N VAL A 206 36.08 28.55 -14.89
CA VAL A 206 37.13 29.46 -14.44
C VAL A 206 37.91 29.90 -15.69
N ARG A 207 37.68 31.15 -16.09
CA ARG A 207 38.39 31.88 -17.13
C ARG A 207 39.86 32.00 -16.73
N ASP A 208 40.71 31.14 -17.29
CA ASP A 208 42.14 31.42 -17.41
C ASP A 208 42.33 32.44 -18.55
N GLU A 209 41.95 33.70 -18.27
CA GLU A 209 42.46 34.87 -18.98
C GLU A 209 43.26 35.75 -18.01
N GLU A 210 44.40 35.23 -17.54
CA GLU A 210 45.52 36.05 -17.08
C GLU A 210 46.80 35.55 -17.75
N LEU A 211 46.98 35.93 -19.03
CA LEU A 211 48.27 36.02 -19.68
C LEU A 211 48.50 37.49 -20.05
N GLU A 212 48.92 38.29 -19.07
CA GLU A 212 49.70 39.52 -19.31
C GLU A 212 51.05 39.40 -18.59
N GLY A 213 52.14 39.53 -19.34
CA GLY A 213 53.50 39.62 -18.80
C GLY A 213 54.59 39.10 -19.73
#